data_AF-A0A8H4APF1-F1
#
_entry.id   AF-A0A8H4APF1-F1
#
_cell.length_a   1.000
_cell.length_b   1.000
_cell.length_c   1.000
_cell.angle_alpha   90.00
_cell.angle_beta   90.00
_cell.angle_gamma   90.00
#
_symmetry.space_group_name_H-M   'P 1'
#
loop_
_entity.id
_entity.type
_entity.pdbx_description
1 polymer ?
#
loop_
_entity_poly.entity_id
_entity_poly.type
_entity_poly.pdbx_seq_one_letter_code
_entity_poly.pdbx_strand_id
1 'polypeptide(L)'
;MDEILKKINYYNVQLDKELSKYPYMRKLEEYTNIPKTNLFSGVVIFVFLMIFFNFLGELLSDIVGWVYPAYASFKSIESKNTVGDNQWLTYWTVFGFLKIFEFFTDIILYWNPFYFLLKSIFFLWLFLPHFNGAQIIYTKVLRPTLIGKMI
;
A
#
# COMPACT_ATOMS: atom_id res chain seq x y z
N MET A 1 -17.64 8.09 33.46
CA MET A 1 -18.33 8.32 32.17
C MET A 1 -18.13 9.77 31.70
N ASP A 2 -18.28 10.75 32.59
CA ASP A 2 -18.15 12.18 32.25
C ASP A 2 -16.75 12.62 31.82
N GLU A 3 -15.69 12.01 32.34
CA GLU A 3 -14.32 12.29 31.88
C GLU A 3 -14.09 11.87 30.42
N ILE A 4 -14.64 10.72 30.01
CA ILE A 4 -14.53 10.22 28.64
C ILE A 4 -15.27 11.16 27.68
N LEU A 5 -16.48 11.60 28.06
CA LEU A 5 -17.27 12.55 27.27
C LEU A 5 -16.57 13.91 27.14
N LYS A 6 -15.94 14.42 28.21
CA LYS A 6 -15.12 15.62 28.15
C LYS A 6 -13.96 15.46 27.16
N LYS A 7 -13.28 14.33 27.19
CA LYS A 7 -12.14 14.05 26.31
C LYS A 7 -12.57 13.92 24.83
N ILE A 8 -13.70 13.27 24.56
CA ILE A 8 -14.29 13.19 23.22
C ILE A 8 -14.66 14.58 22.69
N ASN A 9 -15.35 15.39 23.51
CA ASN A 9 -15.71 16.75 23.11
C ASN A 9 -14.47 17.63 22.88
N TYR A 10 -13.42 17.45 23.69
CA TYR A 10 -12.15 18.11 23.48
C TYR A 10 -11.53 17.78 22.11
N TYR A 11 -11.45 16.49 21.74
CA TYR A 11 -10.93 16.09 20.43
C TYR A 11 -11.83 16.53 19.28
N ASN A 12 -13.16 16.53 19.45
CA ASN A 12 -14.10 17.02 18.44
C ASN A 12 -13.88 18.51 18.13
N VAL A 13 -13.73 19.35 19.15
CA VAL A 13 -13.46 20.79 18.97
C VAL A 13 -12.10 21.03 18.31
N GLN A 14 -11.10 20.23 18.68
CA GLN A 14 -9.76 20.33 18.08
C GLN A 14 -9.77 19.93 16.59
N LEU A 15 -10.44 18.82 16.26
CA LEU A 15 -10.64 18.37 14.88
C LEU A 15 -11.41 19.41 14.06
N ASP A 16 -12.48 19.99 14.60
CA ASP A 16 -13.26 21.01 13.90
C ASP A 16 -12.41 22.24 13.52
N LYS A 17 -11.52 22.65 14.44
CA LYS A 17 -10.59 23.75 14.23
C LYS A 17 -9.56 23.45 13.14
N GLU A 18 -9.01 22.24 13.11
CA GLU A 18 -8.06 21.81 12.08
C GLU A 18 -8.75 21.66 10.71
N LEU A 19 -9.92 21.04 10.67
CA LEU A 19 -10.72 20.86 9.45
C LEU A 19 -11.17 22.21 8.86
N SER A 20 -11.46 23.20 9.70
CA SER A 20 -11.81 24.56 9.30
C SER A 20 -10.70 25.29 8.53
N LYS A 21 -9.44 24.85 8.63
CA LYS A 21 -8.34 25.47 7.89
C LYS A 21 -8.46 25.22 6.39
N TYR A 22 -9.15 24.16 5.98
CA TYR A 22 -9.31 23.79 4.60
C TYR A 22 -10.62 24.36 4.03
N PRO A 23 -10.57 25.23 3.00
CA PRO A 23 -11.76 25.88 2.44
C PRO A 23 -12.75 24.89 1.82
N TYR A 24 -12.27 23.73 1.34
CA TYR A 24 -13.11 22.66 0.82
C TYR A 24 -14.02 22.04 1.89
N MET A 25 -13.53 21.87 3.13
CA MET A 25 -14.32 21.26 4.20
C MET A 25 -15.46 22.18 4.66
N ARG A 26 -15.22 23.49 4.67
CA ARG A 26 -16.26 24.50 4.97
C ARG A 26 -17.37 24.52 3.92
N LYS A 27 -17.01 24.46 2.63
CA LYS A 27 -17.98 24.37 1.54
C LYS A 27 -18.82 23.10 1.64
N LEU A 28 -18.18 21.96 1.94
CA LEU A 28 -18.87 20.68 2.09
C LEU A 28 -19.85 20.70 3.26
N GLU A 29 -19.49 21.31 4.39
CA GLU A 29 -20.39 21.53 5.53
C GLU A 29 -21.59 22.41 5.15
N GLU A 30 -21.37 23.48 4.39
CA GLU A 30 -22.42 24.39 3.93
C GLU A 30 -23.42 23.71 2.95
N TYR A 31 -22.93 22.85 2.06
CA TYR A 31 -23.78 22.10 1.12
C TYR A 31 -24.53 20.93 1.76
N THR A 32 -23.88 20.22 2.70
CA THR A 32 -24.46 19.00 3.31
C THR A 32 -25.23 19.30 4.59
N ASN A 33 -25.03 20.47 5.19
CA ASN A 33 -25.58 20.89 6.48
C ASN A 33 -25.25 19.92 7.63
N ILE A 34 -24.18 19.13 7.47
CA ILE A 34 -23.68 18.14 8.44
C ILE A 34 -22.35 18.65 9.00
N PRO A 35 -22.10 18.55 10.33
CA PRO A 35 -20.83 18.94 10.92
C PRO A 35 -19.65 18.26 10.23
N LYS A 36 -18.65 19.05 9.83
CA LYS A 36 -17.44 18.56 9.15
C LYS A 36 -16.67 17.51 9.94
N THR A 37 -16.72 17.56 11.28
CA THR A 37 -16.12 16.54 12.17
C THR A 37 -16.77 15.17 11.99
N ASN A 38 -18.10 15.12 11.87
CA ASN A 38 -18.85 13.88 11.69
C ASN A 38 -18.65 13.33 10.27
N LEU A 39 -18.58 14.21 9.28
CA LEU A 39 -18.32 13.84 7.89
C LEU A 39 -16.89 13.27 7.73
N PHE A 40 -15.89 13.93 8.32
CA PHE A 40 -14.51 13.43 8.37
C PHE A 40 -14.40 12.10 9.11
N SER A 41 -15.03 11.98 10.29
CA SER A 41 -15.06 10.72 11.04
C SER A 41 -15.74 9.62 10.24
N GLY A 42 -16.81 9.93 9.51
CA GLY A 42 -17.50 9.01 8.60
C GLY A 42 -16.59 8.55 7.46
N VAL A 43 -15.83 9.45 6.84
CA VAL A 43 -14.84 9.09 5.80
C VAL A 43 -13.72 8.22 6.40
N VAL A 44 -13.22 8.55 7.58
CA VAL A 44 -12.18 7.75 8.27
C VAL A 44 -12.71 6.35 8.60
N ILE A 45 -13.92 6.25 9.13
CA ILE A 45 -14.57 4.95 9.42
C ILE A 45 -14.83 4.19 8.12
N PHE A 46 -15.29 4.85 7.06
CA PHE A 46 -15.52 4.23 5.76
C PHE A 46 -14.22 3.69 5.15
N VAL A 47 -13.14 4.47 5.18
CA VAL A 47 -11.80 4.04 4.75
C VAL A 47 -11.28 2.89 5.62
N PHE A 48 -11.44 2.99 6.95
CA PHE A 48 -11.05 1.92 7.87
C PHE A 48 -11.81 0.63 7.59
N LEU A 49 -13.13 0.70 7.39
CA LEU A 49 -13.95 -0.45 7.04
C LEU A 49 -13.59 -1.00 5.66
N MET A 50 -13.31 -0.15 4.67
CA MET A 50 -12.85 -0.60 3.34
C MET A 50 -11.50 -1.32 3.41
N ILE A 51 -10.60 -0.89 4.29
CA ILE A 51 -9.33 -1.58 4.56
C ILE A 51 -9.60 -2.89 5.33
N PHE A 52 -10.45 -2.86 6.35
CA PHE A 52 -10.77 -4.01 7.19
C PHE A 52 -11.51 -5.13 6.43
N PHE A 53 -12.39 -4.77 5.50
CA PHE A 53 -13.08 -5.69 4.59
C PHE A 53 -12.29 -5.98 3.32
N ASN A 54 -11.04 -5.53 3.23
CA ASN A 54 -10.15 -5.78 2.10
C ASN A 54 -10.64 -5.27 0.73
N PHE A 55 -11.64 -4.37 0.69
CA PHE A 55 -12.20 -3.84 -0.55
C PHE A 55 -11.25 -2.87 -1.28
N LEU A 56 -10.40 -2.13 -0.54
CA LEU A 56 -9.32 -1.30 -1.12
C LEU A 56 -7.90 -1.86 -0.89
N GLY A 57 -7.77 -2.92 -0.10
CA GLY A 57 -6.47 -3.49 0.27
C GLY A 57 -5.68 -3.96 -0.95
N GLU A 58 -6.36 -4.66 -1.87
CA GLU A 58 -5.78 -5.17 -3.11
C GLU A 58 -5.27 -4.02 -3.98
N LEU A 59 -6.12 -3.03 -4.26
CA LEU A 59 -5.79 -1.86 -5.08
C LEU A 59 -4.59 -1.09 -4.52
N LEU A 60 -4.55 -0.84 -3.21
CA LEU A 60 -3.45 -0.11 -2.57
C LEU A 60 -2.13 -0.89 -2.64
N SER A 61 -2.18 -2.20 -2.34
CA SER A 61 -1.00 -3.06 -2.42
C SER A 61 -0.43 -3.16 -3.84
N ASP A 62 -1.31 -3.19 -4.84
CA ASP A 62 -0.93 -3.19 -6.25
C ASP A 62 -0.33 -1.85 -6.67
N ILE A 63 -0.93 -0.72 -6.31
CA ILE A 63 -0.36 0.60 -6.59
C ILE A 63 1.07 0.70 -6.02
N VAL A 64 1.31 0.21 -4.81
CA VAL A 64 2.65 0.19 -4.21
C VAL A 64 3.61 -0.72 -4.96
N GLY A 65 3.19 -1.93 -5.34
CA GLY A 65 3.99 -2.90 -6.09
C GLY A 65 4.31 -2.47 -7.53
N TRP A 66 3.48 -1.61 -8.13
CA TRP A 66 3.61 -1.19 -9.52
C TRP A 66 4.20 0.21 -9.70
N VAL A 67 3.70 1.24 -9.00
CA VAL A 67 3.97 2.64 -9.35
C VAL A 67 5.42 3.04 -9.07
N TYR A 68 5.94 2.73 -7.89
CA TYR A 68 7.32 3.11 -7.54
C TYR A 68 8.36 2.37 -8.38
N PRO A 69 8.32 1.03 -8.52
CA PRO A 69 9.24 0.30 -9.37
C PRO A 69 9.14 0.69 -10.85
N ALA A 70 7.94 1.01 -11.35
CA ALA A 70 7.77 1.51 -12.73
C ALA A 70 8.45 2.85 -12.94
N TYR A 71 8.26 3.80 -12.03
CA TYR A 71 8.95 5.10 -12.09
C TYR A 71 10.47 4.94 -12.02
N ALA A 72 10.96 4.09 -11.11
CA ALA A 72 12.39 3.86 -10.94
C ALA A 72 13.01 3.11 -12.13
N SER A 73 12.27 2.18 -12.76
CA SER A 73 12.65 1.52 -14.00
C SER A 73 12.77 2.53 -15.15
N PHE A 74 11.78 3.43 -15.31
CA PHE A 74 11.83 4.49 -16.31
C PHE A 74 13.08 5.38 -16.13
N LYS A 75 13.36 5.78 -14.88
CA LYS A 75 14.56 6.56 -14.56
C LYS A 75 15.86 5.80 -14.87
N SER A 76 15.89 4.48 -14.64
CA SER A 76 17.06 3.64 -14.93
C SER A 76 17.37 3.61 -16.44
N ILE A 77 16.32 3.37 -17.25
CA ILE A 77 16.39 3.30 -18.72
C ILE A 77 16.98 4.60 -19.29
N GLU A 78 16.54 5.75 -18.80
CA GLU A 78 17.02 7.05 -19.26
C GLU A 78 18.46 7.37 -18.80
N SER A 79 18.94 6.76 -17.71
CA SER A 79 20.22 7.10 -17.07
C SER A 79 21.46 6.42 -17.67
N LYS A 80 21.31 5.55 -18.68
CA LYS A 80 22.37 4.69 -19.27
C LYS A 80 23.14 3.83 -18.25
N ASN A 81 22.61 3.64 -17.03
CA ASN A 81 23.25 2.88 -15.97
C ASN A 81 22.85 1.40 -16.04
N THR A 82 23.71 0.57 -16.62
CA THR A 82 23.49 -0.88 -16.79
C THR A 82 23.32 -1.66 -15.49
N VAL A 83 23.81 -1.14 -14.36
CA VAL A 83 23.65 -1.79 -13.04
C VAL A 83 22.22 -1.64 -12.53
N GLY A 84 21.59 -0.49 -12.78
CA GLY A 84 20.18 -0.26 -12.42
C GLY A 84 19.23 -1.13 -13.23
N ASP A 85 19.53 -1.34 -14.51
CA ASP A 85 18.67 -2.09 -15.41
C ASP A 85 18.53 -3.57 -14.99
N ASN A 86 19.62 -4.19 -14.55
CA ASN A 86 19.62 -5.56 -14.06
C ASN A 86 18.80 -5.73 -12.76
N GLN A 87 18.81 -4.72 -11.88
CA GLN A 87 18.07 -4.75 -10.63
C GLN A 87 16.55 -4.74 -10.88
N TRP A 88 16.07 -3.84 -11.76
CA TRP A 88 14.65 -3.75 -12.07
C TRP A 88 14.16 -4.96 -12.86
N LEU A 89 14.95 -5.49 -13.80
CA LEU A 89 14.58 -6.71 -14.52
C LEU A 89 14.47 -7.91 -13.57
N THR A 90 15.37 -8.02 -12.59
CA THR A 90 15.29 -9.05 -11.55
C THR A 90 14.05 -8.88 -10.69
N TYR A 91 13.73 -7.64 -10.29
CA TYR A 91 12.50 -7.32 -9.58
C TYR A 91 11.26 -7.77 -10.37
N TRP A 92 11.13 -7.36 -11.63
CA TRP A 92 9.97 -7.71 -12.46
C TRP A 92 9.84 -9.22 -12.68
N THR A 93 10.96 -9.92 -12.83
CA THR A 93 10.96 -11.39 -12.94
C THR A 93 10.42 -12.03 -11.66
N VAL A 94 10.94 -11.65 -10.50
CA VAL A 94 10.49 -12.16 -9.18
C VAL A 94 9.04 -11.78 -8.91
N PHE A 95 8.67 -10.53 -9.19
CA PHE A 95 7.33 -10.01 -9.01
C PHE A 95 6.31 -10.76 -9.85
N GLY A 96 6.64 -11.11 -11.10
CA GLY A 96 5.76 -11.94 -11.96
C GLY A 96 5.46 -13.32 -11.36
N PHE A 97 6.47 -14.03 -10.85
CA PHE A 97 6.25 -15.32 -10.18
C PHE A 97 5.47 -15.18 -8.87
N LEU A 98 5.76 -14.14 -8.10
CA LEU A 98 5.03 -13.85 -6.87
C LEU A 98 3.57 -13.51 -7.12
N LYS A 99 3.25 -12.80 -8.22
CA LYS A 99 1.88 -12.50 -8.63
C LYS A 99 1.05 -13.76 -8.92
N ILE A 100 1.68 -14.81 -9.47
CA ILE A 100 1.02 -16.10 -9.66
C ILE A 100 0.74 -16.77 -8.31
N PHE A 101 1.72 -16.78 -7.40
CA PHE A 101 1.51 -17.34 -6.05
C PHE A 101 0.45 -16.56 -5.28
N GLU A 102 0.46 -15.23 -5.47
CA GLU A 102 -0.45 -14.30 -4.84
C GLU A 102 -1.90 -14.57 -5.18
N PHE A 103 -2.21 -14.93 -6.43
CA PHE A 103 -3.56 -15.33 -6.81
C PHE A 103 -4.10 -16.44 -5.91
N PHE A 104 -3.27 -17.43 -5.55
CA PHE A 104 -3.67 -18.50 -4.64
C PHE A 104 -3.77 -18.04 -3.19
N THR A 105 -2.84 -17.21 -2.71
CA THR A 105 -2.87 -16.72 -1.33
C THR A 105 -3.99 -15.73 -1.09
N ASP A 106 -4.35 -14.91 -2.08
CA ASP A 106 -5.51 -14.03 -2.04
C ASP A 106 -6.79 -14.87 -1.85
N ILE A 107 -6.98 -15.95 -2.63
CA ILE A 107 -8.15 -16.84 -2.49
C ILE A 107 -8.25 -17.51 -1.09
N ILE A 108 -7.11 -17.85 -0.49
CA ILE A 108 -7.08 -18.57 0.80
C ILE A 108 -7.13 -17.60 2.00
N LEU A 109 -6.51 -16.43 1.86
CA LEU A 109 -6.26 -15.49 2.97
C LEU A 109 -7.06 -14.18 2.86
N TYR A 110 -7.94 -14.00 1.87
CA TYR A 110 -8.74 -12.77 1.71
C TYR A 110 -9.57 -12.42 2.96
N TRP A 111 -9.95 -13.41 3.76
CA TRP A 111 -10.75 -13.20 4.98
C TRP A 111 -9.94 -12.56 6.11
N ASN A 112 -8.61 -12.60 6.05
CA ASN A 112 -7.74 -12.01 7.06
C ASN A 112 -7.56 -10.50 6.80
N PRO A 113 -7.99 -9.61 7.72
CA PRO A 113 -7.89 -8.16 7.56
C PRO A 113 -6.45 -7.63 7.54
N PHE A 114 -5.47 -8.39 8.06
CA PHE A 114 -4.05 -7.97 8.06
C PHE A 114 -3.26 -8.46 6.85
N TYR A 115 -3.86 -9.27 5.98
CA TYR A 115 -3.17 -9.92 4.89
C TYR A 115 -2.60 -8.91 3.87
N PHE A 116 -3.40 -7.94 3.43
CA PHE A 116 -2.96 -6.93 2.46
C PHE A 116 -1.90 -5.97 3.02
N LEU A 117 -1.88 -5.76 4.34
CA LEU A 117 -0.85 -4.99 5.02
C LEU A 117 0.50 -5.74 4.98
N LEU A 118 0.50 -7.03 5.32
CA LEU A 118 1.69 -7.88 5.24
C LEU A 118 2.18 -8.03 3.80
N LYS A 119 1.27 -8.19 2.83
CA LYS A 119 1.53 -8.20 1.38
C LYS A 119 2.23 -6.91 0.93
N SER A 120 1.72 -5.75 1.34
CA SER A 120 2.32 -4.45 1.01
C SER A 120 3.72 -4.29 1.59
N ILE A 121 3.95 -4.73 2.84
CA ILE A 121 5.29 -4.74 3.46
C ILE A 121 6.23 -5.67 2.70
N PHE A 122 5.75 -6.83 2.27
CA PHE A 122 6.54 -7.76 1.49
C PHE A 122 6.94 -7.18 0.13
N PHE A 123 6.02 -6.50 -0.56
CA PHE A 123 6.33 -5.78 -1.80
C PHE A 123 7.34 -4.65 -1.59
N LEU A 124 7.18 -3.86 -0.54
CA LEU A 124 8.16 -2.83 -0.16
C LEU A 124 9.56 -3.43 0.02
N TRP A 125 9.66 -4.58 0.68
CA TRP A 125 10.94 -5.26 0.87
C TRP A 125 11.58 -5.76 -0.45
N LEU A 126 10.77 -6.13 -1.45
CA LEU A 126 11.28 -6.61 -2.74
C LEU A 126 12.00 -5.54 -3.55
N PHE A 127 11.46 -4.31 -3.61
CA PHE A 127 12.02 -3.24 -4.43
C PHE A 127 12.96 -2.31 -3.66
N LEU A 128 13.00 -2.36 -2.32
CA LEU A 128 13.90 -1.49 -1.56
C LEU A 128 15.38 -1.81 -1.87
N PRO A 129 16.16 -0.83 -2.39
CA PRO A 129 17.55 -1.06 -2.78
C PRO A 129 18.47 -1.39 -1.59
N HIS A 130 18.06 -1.05 -0.37
CA HIS A 130 18.82 -1.37 0.85
C HIS A 130 18.78 -2.86 1.19
N PHE A 131 17.65 -3.53 0.94
CA PHE A 131 17.47 -4.94 1.31
C PHE A 131 17.74 -5.91 0.15
N ASN A 132 17.63 -5.44 -1.10
CA ASN A 132 17.81 -6.28 -2.31
C ASN A 132 16.97 -7.56 -2.28
N GLY A 133 15.73 -7.48 -1.76
CA GLY A 133 14.87 -8.65 -1.52
C GLY A 133 14.61 -9.46 -2.78
N ALA A 134 14.37 -8.79 -3.91
CA ALA A 134 14.22 -9.46 -5.21
C ALA A 134 15.47 -10.26 -5.61
N GLN A 135 16.68 -9.74 -5.39
CA GLN A 135 17.92 -10.43 -5.73
C GLN A 135 18.13 -11.69 -4.86
N ILE A 136 17.71 -11.65 -3.60
CA ILE A 136 17.76 -12.81 -2.70
C ILE A 136 16.82 -13.91 -3.20
N ILE A 137 15.57 -13.58 -3.56
CA ILE A 137 14.63 -14.57 -4.09
C ILE A 137 15.12 -15.12 -5.43
N TYR A 138 15.62 -14.25 -6.30
CA TYR A 138 16.15 -14.66 -7.59
C TYR A 138 17.29 -15.67 -7.45
N THR A 139 18.29 -15.37 -6.62
CA THR A 139 19.47 -16.22 -6.45
C THR A 139 19.19 -17.52 -5.70
N LYS A 140 18.30 -17.50 -4.69
CA LYS A 140 18.02 -18.67 -3.84
C LYS A 140 16.91 -19.57 -4.37
N VAL A 141 15.93 -19.02 -5.10
CA VAL A 141 14.75 -19.77 -5.52
C VAL A 141 14.69 -19.89 -7.04
N LEU A 142 14.65 -18.77 -7.77
CA LEU A 142 14.42 -18.80 -9.22
C LEU A 142 15.61 -19.36 -10.01
N ARG A 143 16.83 -18.95 -9.69
CA ARG A 143 18.05 -19.42 -10.36
C ARG A 143 18.23 -20.94 -10.28
N PRO A 144 18.17 -21.59 -9.10
CA PRO A 144 18.30 -23.05 -9.03
C PRO A 144 17.09 -23.79 -9.64
N THR A 145 15.88 -23.23 -9.59
CA THR A 145 14.69 -23.90 -10.16
C THR A 145 14.60 -23.81 -11.68
N LEU A 146 15.02 -22.68 -12.28
CA LEU A 146 14.95 -22.43 -13.72
C LEU A 146 16.21 -22.90 -14.47
N ILE A 147 17.40 -22.68 -13.89
CA ILE A 147 18.69 -22.99 -14.56
C ILE A 147 19.29 -24.29 -14.02
N GLY A 148 19.06 -24.64 -12.75
CA GLY A 148 19.52 -25.91 -12.18
C GLY A 148 18.87 -27.15 -12.80
N LYS A 149 17.87 -26.98 -13.66
CA LYS A 149 17.25 -28.03 -14.47
C LYS A 149 17.76 -28.09 -15.92
N MET A 150 18.75 -27.26 -16.25
CA MET A 150 19.26 -27.04 -17.61
C MET A 150 20.76 -27.35 -17.73
N ILE A 151 21.29 -28.24 -16.88
CA ILE A 151 22.62 -28.88 -16.97
C ILE A 151 22.47 -30.35 -16.60
#